data_AF-A0A935LKQ0-F1
#
_entry.id   AF-A0A935LKQ0-F1
#
_cell.length_a   1.000
_cell.length_b   1.000
_cell.length_c   1.000
_cell.angle_alpha   90.00
_cell.angle_beta   90.00
_cell.angle_gamma   90.00
#
_symmetry.space_group_name_H-M   'P 1'
#
loop_
_entity.id
_entity.type
_entity.pdbx_description
1 polymer ?
#
loop_
_entity_poly.entity_id
_entity_poly.type
_entity_poly.pdbx_seq_one_letter_code
_entity_poly.pdbx_strand_id
1 'polypeptide(L)'
;MYSIISNLIIGFLLYRLWQASAPWTLIAGLYLALSSLARFVEEHYRGEPQTVYVAGMAIYQWISVILFITGLVIMSFPSQAVENAKWIELPTVGIAVLLGLWLHFL
;
A
#
# COMPACT_ATOMS: atom_id res chain seq x y z
N MET A 1 -9.92 -1.50 -13.10
CA MET A 1 -9.36 -0.15 -13.33
C MET A 1 -9.12 0.62 -12.02
N TYR A 2 -9.96 0.45 -10.99
CA TYR A 2 -9.79 1.07 -9.67
C TYR A 2 -8.43 0.80 -9.03
N SER A 3 -7.92 -0.44 -9.10
CA SER A 3 -6.57 -0.76 -8.59
C SER A 3 -5.45 0.02 -9.29
N ILE A 4 -5.52 0.29 -10.59
CA ILE A 4 -4.44 1.01 -11.30
C ILE A 4 -4.41 2.47 -10.84
N ILE A 5 -5.56 3.13 -10.84
CA ILE A 5 -5.67 4.56 -10.48
C ILE A 5 -5.27 4.78 -9.02
N SER A 6 -5.77 3.95 -8.11
CA SER A 6 -5.43 4.04 -6.69
C SER A 6 -3.94 3.83 -6.44
N ASN A 7 -3.31 2.83 -7.07
CA ASN A 7 -1.87 2.60 -6.92
C ASN A 7 -1.03 3.75 -7.51
N LEU A 8 -1.46 4.38 -8.60
CA LEU A 8 -0.76 5.57 -9.14
C LEU A 8 -0.81 6.75 -8.17
N ILE A 9 -1.99 7.03 -7.59
CA ILE A 9 -2.16 8.11 -6.60
C ILE A 9 -1.33 7.82 -5.35
N ILE A 10 -1.42 6.59 -4.82
CA ILE A 10 -0.66 6.17 -3.64
C ILE A 10 0.84 6.26 -3.93
N GLY A 11 1.31 5.71 -5.04
CA GLY A 11 2.71 5.77 -5.45
C GLY A 11 3.24 7.19 -5.54
N PHE A 12 2.47 8.11 -6.13
CA PHE A 12 2.83 9.53 -6.19
C PHE A 12 2.93 10.18 -4.81
N LEU A 13 1.98 9.92 -3.91
CA LEU A 13 2.01 10.43 -2.54
C LEU A 13 3.21 9.90 -1.74
N LEU A 14 3.49 8.60 -1.84
CA LEU A 14 4.62 7.99 -1.15
C LEU A 14 5.95 8.49 -1.71
N TYR A 15 6.04 8.69 -3.03
CA TYR A 15 7.20 9.31 -3.66
C TYR A 15 7.41 10.74 -3.15
N ARG A 16 6.35 11.52 -3.00
CA ARG A 16 6.42 12.87 -2.40
C ARG A 16 6.90 12.85 -0.95
N LEU A 17 6.41 11.91 -0.14
CA LEU A 17 6.85 11.75 1.25
C LEU A 17 8.31 11.32 1.34
N TRP A 18 8.72 10.39 0.48
CA TRP A 18 10.11 10.00 0.36
C TRP A 18 10.98 11.21 0.00
N GLN A 19 10.58 12.04 -0.97
CA GLN A 19 11.31 13.26 -1.30
C GLN A 19 11.37 14.30 -0.17
N ALA A 20 10.45 14.24 0.80
CA ALA A 20 10.48 15.08 1.99
C ALA A 20 11.30 14.47 3.15
N SER A 21 12.04 13.37 2.90
CA SER A 21 12.76 12.61 3.92
C SER A 21 11.87 12.20 5.09
N ALA A 22 10.63 11.79 4.79
CA ALA A 22 9.70 11.33 5.81
C ALA A 22 10.21 10.05 6.53
N PRO A 23 9.79 9.82 7.79
CA PRO A 23 10.09 8.58 8.51
C PRO A 23 9.56 7.34 7.78
N TRP A 24 10.31 6.23 7.80
CA TRP A 24 9.89 5.02 7.08
C TRP A 24 8.57 4.44 7.60
N THR A 25 8.29 4.58 8.91
CA THR A 25 7.01 4.16 9.50
C THR A 25 5.82 4.93 8.95
N LEU A 26 6.01 6.23 8.67
CA LEU A 26 4.98 7.05 8.03
C LEU A 26 4.70 6.58 6.60
N ILE A 27 5.76 6.33 5.81
CA ILE A 27 5.64 5.88 4.41
C ILE A 27 4.98 4.49 4.36
N ALA A 28 5.49 3.53 5.12
CA ALA A 28 4.99 2.15 5.12
C ALA A 28 3.55 2.06 5.67
N GLY A 29 3.27 2.75 6.77
CA GLY A 29 1.94 2.75 7.38
C GLY A 29 0.90 3.47 6.51
N LEU A 30 1.27 4.56 5.83
CA LEU A 30 0.39 5.25 4.89
C LEU A 30 0.13 4.41 3.63
N TYR A 31 1.14 3.70 3.11
CA TYR A 31 0.94 2.73 2.04
C TYR A 31 -0.11 1.69 2.43
N LEU A 32 0.06 1.09 3.61
CA LEU A 32 -0.84 0.04 4.08
C LEU A 32 -2.26 0.57 4.29
N ALA A 33 -2.41 1.75 4.90
CA ALA A 33 -3.70 2.38 5.10
C ALA A 33 -4.42 2.72 3.78
N LEU A 34 -3.75 3.42 2.86
CA LEU A 34 -4.37 3.86 1.61
C LEU A 34 -4.65 2.69 0.66
N SER A 35 -3.73 1.72 0.55
CA SER A 35 -3.94 0.53 -0.29
C SER A 35 -5.09 -0.32 0.24
N SER A 36 -5.21 -0.47 1.56
CA SER A 36 -6.32 -1.19 2.18
C SER A 36 -7.66 -0.47 1.97
N LEU A 37 -7.69 0.87 2.06
CA LEU A 37 -8.90 1.63 1.77
C LEU A 37 -9.33 1.49 0.31
N ALA A 38 -8.37 1.56 -0.63
CA ALA A 38 -8.64 1.32 -2.04
C ALA A 38 -9.20 -0.09 -2.29
N ARG A 39 -8.65 -1.10 -1.63
CA ARG A 39 -9.15 -2.49 -1.72
C ARG A 39 -10.51 -2.69 -1.09
N PHE A 40 -10.80 -2.03 0.03
CA PHE A 40 -12.12 -2.05 0.65
C PHE A 40 -13.21 -1.55 -0.31
N VAL A 41 -12.93 -0.44 -1.01
CA VAL A 41 -13.83 0.16 -2.00
C VAL A 41 -13.93 -0.70 -3.26
N GLU A 42 -12.80 -1.19 -3.78
CA GLU A 42 -12.78 -2.06 -4.97
C GLU A 42 -13.57 -3.35 -4.74
N GLU A 43 -13.46 -3.95 -3.55
CA GLU A 43 -14.20 -5.15 -3.18
C GLU A 43 -15.72 -4.90 -3.13
N HIS A 44 -16.15 -3.73 -2.66
CA HIS A 44 -17.57 -3.36 -2.69
C HIS A 44 -18.10 -3.30 -4.13
N TYR A 45 -17.32 -2.77 -5.07
CA TYR A 45 -17.69 -2.71 -6.49
C TYR A 45 -17.59 -4.05 -7.22
N ARG A 46 -16.76 -4.98 -6.75
CA ARG A 46 -16.64 -6.33 -7.33
C ARG A 46 -17.93 -7.12 -7.16
N GLY A 47 -18.53 -7.07 -5.97
CA GLY A 47 -19.82 -7.71 -5.69
C GLY A 47 -19.89 -9.19 -6.10
N GLU A 48 -18.77 -9.91 -6.00
CA GLU A 48 -18.66 -11.30 -6.44
C GLU A 48 -19.61 -12.19 -5.61
N PRO A 49 -20.61 -12.87 -6.22
CA PRO A 49 -21.62 -13.65 -5.48
C PRO A 49 -21.06 -14.80 -4.65
N GLN A 50 -19.82 -15.20 -4.90
CA GLN A 50 -19.14 -16.33 -4.26
C GLN A 50 -18.39 -15.92 -2.99
N THR A 51 -18.18 -14.63 -2.75
CA THR A 51 -17.44 -14.15 -1.58
C THR A 51 -18.26 -14.31 -0.32
N VAL A 52 -17.68 -14.91 0.72
CA VAL A 52 -18.36 -15.08 2.02
C VAL A 52 -18.56 -13.73 2.68
N TYR A 53 -19.80 -13.47 3.13
CA TYR A 53 -20.15 -12.30 3.92
C TYR A 53 -20.17 -12.63 5.40
N VAL A 54 -19.47 -11.81 6.19
CA VAL A 54 -19.46 -11.87 7.66
C VAL A 54 -19.89 -10.51 8.18
N ALA A 55 -20.91 -10.49 9.03
CA ALA A 55 -21.46 -9.25 9.62
C ALA A 55 -21.81 -8.17 8.58
N GLY A 56 -22.34 -8.58 7.42
CA GLY A 56 -22.79 -7.67 6.36
C GLY A 56 -21.71 -7.17 5.41
N MET A 57 -20.46 -7.61 5.56
CA MET A 57 -19.34 -7.24 4.67
C MET A 57 -18.64 -8.48 4.11
N ALA A 58 -18.07 -8.37 2.92
CA ALA A 58 -17.26 -9.42 2.32
C ALA A 58 -16.01 -9.70 3.17
N ILE A 59 -15.57 -10.95 3.26
CA ILE A 59 -14.39 -11.33 4.06
C ILE A 59 -13.12 -10.53 3.66
N TYR A 60 -12.95 -10.21 2.38
CA TYR A 60 -11.84 -9.40 1.90
C TYR A 60 -11.91 -7.93 2.36
N GLN A 61 -13.10 -7.42 2.65
CA GLN A 61 -13.27 -6.11 3.28
C GLN A 61 -12.80 -6.14 4.73
N TRP A 62 -13.04 -7.22 5.47
CA TRP A 62 -12.49 -7.40 6.82
C TRP A 62 -10.97 -7.44 6.83
N ILE A 63 -10.35 -8.13 5.88
CA ILE A 63 -8.88 -8.13 5.71
C ILE A 63 -8.39 -6.69 5.48
N SER A 64 -9.08 -5.93 4.63
CA SER A 64 -8.76 -4.53 4.38
C SER A 64 -8.87 -3.67 5.64
N VAL A 65 -9.89 -3.90 6.50
CA VAL A 65 -10.02 -3.19 7.78
C VAL A 65 -8.84 -3.49 8.72
N ILE A 66 -8.44 -4.76 8.84
CA ILE A 66 -7.31 -5.17 9.69
C ILE A 66 -6.01 -4.52 9.21
N LEU A 67 -5.75 -4.56 7.91
CA LEU A 67 -4.56 -3.95 7.32
C LEU A 67 -4.57 -2.42 7.45
N PHE A 68 -5.73 -1.78 7.31
CA PHE A 68 -5.88 -0.34 7.54
C PHE A 68 -5.48 0.03 8.97
N ILE A 69 -6.02 -0.66 9.98
CA ILE A 69 -5.68 -0.43 11.39
C ILE A 69 -4.19 -0.70 11.63
N THR A 70 -3.65 -1.77 11.06
CA THR A 70 -2.22 -2.09 11.12
C THR A 70 -1.37 -0.94 10.58
N GLY A 71 -1.79 -0.32 9.48
CA GLY A 71 -1.13 0.85 8.91
C GLY A 71 -1.11 2.04 9.87
N LEU A 72 -2.23 2.33 10.53
CA LEU A 72 -2.30 3.39 11.55
C LEU A 72 -1.39 3.10 12.75
N VAL A 73 -1.35 1.85 13.20
CA VAL A 73 -0.47 1.41 14.29
C VAL A 73 1.00 1.57 13.90
N ILE A 74 1.38 1.16 12.68
CA ILE A 74 2.75 1.35 12.16
C ILE A 74 3.13 2.83 12.16
N MET A 75 2.25 3.72 11.68
CA MET A 75 2.53 5.18 11.66
C MET A 75 2.73 5.77 13.06
N SER A 76 2.24 5.11 14.11
CA SER A 76 2.37 5.60 15.49
C SER A 76 3.76 5.35 16.08
N PHE A 77 4.58 4.48 15.47
CA PHE A 77 5.93 4.23 15.95
C PHE A 77 6.93 5.28 15.43
N PRO A 78 7.78 5.84 16.31
CA PRO A 78 8.84 6.73 15.89
C PRO A 78 9.85 5.97 15.04
N SER A 79 10.32 6.59 13.96
CA SER A 79 11.38 6.01 13.12
C SER A 79 12.25 7.09 12.50
N GLN A 80 13.38 6.65 11.94
CA GLN A 80 14.32 7.53 11.26
C GLN A 80 13.77 7.93 9.90
N ALA A 81 14.09 9.18 9.51
CA ALA A 81 13.89 9.67 8.16
C ALA A 81 14.57 8.74 7.15
N VAL A 82 13.89 8.44 6.06
CA VAL A 82 14.51 7.73 4.94
C VAL A 82 15.37 8.74 4.19
N GLU A 83 16.67 8.48 4.10
CA GLU A 83 17.55 9.30 3.26
C GLU A 83 17.11 9.19 1.79
N ASN A 84 16.92 10.34 1.15
CA ASN A 84 16.57 10.38 -0.25
C ASN A 84 17.79 9.94 -1.06
N ALA A 85 17.58 9.06 -2.03
CA ALA A 85 18.64 8.74 -2.98
C ALA A 85 18.96 9.99 -3.79
N LYS A 86 20.22 10.42 -3.78
CA LYS A 86 20.69 11.58 -4.56
C LYS A 86 20.49 11.36 -6.07
N TRP A 87 20.51 10.10 -6.50
CA TRP A 87 20.37 9.68 -7.89
C TRP A 87 19.58 8.37 -7.96
N ILE A 88 18.86 8.17 -9.06
CA ILE A 88 18.26 6.88 -9.38
C ILE A 88 19.36 6.00 -9.96
N GLU A 89 19.84 5.06 -9.16
CA GLU A 89 20.83 4.09 -9.61
C GLU A 89 20.15 2.97 -10.41
N LEU A 90 20.66 2.70 -11.62
CA LEU A 90 20.14 1.65 -12.51
C LEU A 90 20.04 0.26 -11.83
N PRO A 91 21.01 -0.16 -10.99
CA PRO A 91 20.92 -1.41 -10.23
C PRO A 91 19.72 -1.44 -9.27
N THR A 92 19.44 -0.33 -8.59
CA THR A 92 18.33 -0.22 -7.64
C THR A 92 16.98 -0.34 -8.35
N VAL A 93 16.86 0.27 -9.55
CA VAL A 93 15.69 0.08 -10.41
C VAL A 93 15.55 -1.38 -10.85
N GLY A 94 16.66 -2.01 -11.25
CA GLY A 94 16.67 -3.43 -11.63
C GLY A 94 16.19 -4.34 -10.50
N ILE A 95 16.69 -4.13 -9.28
CA ILE A 95 16.26 -4.87 -8.09
C ILE A 95 14.78 -4.63 -7.79
N ALA A 96 14.31 -3.38 -7.85
CA ALA A 96 12.91 -3.06 -7.61
C ALA A 96 11.97 -3.74 -8.61
N VAL A 97 12.34 -3.77 -9.89
CA VAL A 97 11.58 -4.48 -10.94
C VAL A 97 11.60 -5.99 -10.69
N LEU A 98 12.75 -6.57 -10.36
CA LEU A 98 12.87 -8.01 -10.07
C LEU A 98 12.05 -8.41 -8.86
N LEU A 99 12.09 -7.65 -7.77
CA LEU A 99 11.25 -7.88 -6.59
C LEU A 99 9.77 -7.75 -6.93
N GLY A 100 9.38 -6.74 -7.72
CA GLY A 100 8.00 -6.57 -8.16
C GLY A 100 7.50 -7.73 -9.01
N LEU A 101 8.33 -8.24 -9.93
CA LEU A 101 8.01 -9.42 -10.74
C LEU A 101 7.95 -10.68 -9.86
N TRP A 102 8.92 -10.88 -8.98
CA TRP A 102 8.97 -12.04 -8.09
C TRP A 102 7.74 -12.13 -7.19
N LEU A 103 7.32 -11.01 -6.60
CA LEU A 103 6.11 -10.92 -5.78
C LEU A 103 4.80 -11.09 -6.58
N HIS A 104 4.83 -10.94 -7.90
CA HIS A 104 3.66 -11.18 -8.75
C HIS A 104 3.41 -12.68 -9.03
N PHE A 105 4.46 -13.50 -8.96
CA PHE A 105 4.40 -14.95 -9.24
C PHE A 105 4.30 -15.82 -7.98
N LEU A 106 4.26 -15.21 -6.79
CA LEU A 106 4.03 -15.85 -5.49
C LEU A 106 2.56 -15.73 -5.08
#